data_AF-A0A2V9XNW7-F1
#
_entry.id   AF-A0A2V9XNW7-F1
#
_cell.length_a   1.000
_cell.length_b   1.000
_cell.length_c   1.000
_cell.angle_alpha   90.00
_cell.angle_beta   90.00
_cell.angle_gamma   90.00
#
_symmetry.space_group_name_H-M   'P 1'
#
loop_
_entity.id
_entity.type
_entity.pdbx_description
1 polymer ?
#
loop_
_entity_poly.entity_id
_entity_poly.type
_entity_poly.pdbx_seq_one_letter_code
_entity_poly.pdbx_strand_id
1 'polypeptide(L)'
;MELRKDPITRSWVITGDEVTESGPRPEPFCRFCPDSSAPAQVVSSVRGIDGIAWSARSVVHPSPLYRIEGDPARRGDGIYDRMGSVGAHEVLVENPRHDRHLWNSSDAEIEQFLVLAAQRIQDLKRDPRFKYISIFKNYGPNAGQEFEHPNSQLTATTFV
;
A
#
# COMPACT_ATOMS: atom_id res chain seq x y z
N MET A 1 4.48 -2.38 16.30
CA MET A 1 3.16 -1.81 15.95
C MET A 1 2.07 -2.74 16.46
N GLU A 2 0.95 -2.20 16.91
CA GLU A 2 -0.24 -2.95 17.32
C GLU A 2 -1.50 -2.16 16.99
N LEU A 3 -2.65 -2.84 16.94
CA LEU A 3 -3.95 -2.20 16.76
C LEU A 3 -4.68 -2.13 18.10
N ARG A 4 -5.22 -0.95 18.41
CA ARG A 4 -6.03 -0.69 19.60
C ARG A 4 -7.39 -0.16 19.18
N LYS A 5 -8.44 -0.58 19.87
CA LYS A 5 -9.79 -0.05 19.63
C LYS A 5 -10.09 1.09 20.58
N ASP A 6 -10.50 2.24 20.03
CA ASP A 6 -11.04 3.34 20.82
C ASP A 6 -12.43 2.95 21.38
N PRO A 7 -12.64 2.93 22.71
CA PRO A 7 -13.93 2.56 23.29
C PRO A 7 -15.05 3.57 22.99
N ILE A 8 -14.73 4.82 22.64
CA ILE A 8 -15.72 5.88 22.36
C ILE A 8 -16.17 5.80 20.91
N THR A 9 -15.24 5.97 19.96
CA THR A 9 -15.58 5.99 18.52
C THR A 9 -15.75 4.61 17.93
N ARG A 10 -15.25 3.57 18.62
CA ARG A 10 -15.16 2.17 18.14
C ARG A 10 -14.23 1.99 16.94
N SER A 11 -13.44 3.00 16.60
CA SER A 11 -12.44 2.95 15.55
C SER A 11 -11.22 2.14 15.98
N TRP A 12 -10.59 1.46 15.02
CA TRP A 12 -9.29 0.86 15.21
C TRP A 12 -8.19 1.85 14.88
N VAL A 13 -7.20 1.94 15.77
CA VAL A 13 -6.04 2.83 15.64
C VAL A 13 -4.79 1.96 15.66
N ILE A 14 -3.91 2.17 14.69
CA ILE A 14 -2.59 1.55 14.70
C ILE A 14 -1.64 2.41 15.54
N THR A 15 -0.94 1.79 16.48
CA THR A 15 0.03 2.44 17.37
C THR A 15 1.40 1.80 17.19
N GLY A 16 2.45 2.61 17.18
CA GLY A 16 3.84 2.16 17.07
C GLY A 16 4.80 3.19 17.64
N ASP A 17 5.97 2.72 18.08
CA ASP A 17 6.93 3.53 18.85
C ASP A 17 7.88 4.38 17.96
N GLU A 18 7.85 4.21 16.64
CA GLU A 18 8.76 4.94 15.73
C GLU A 18 7.98 5.81 14.74
N VAL A 19 7.92 7.10 15.03
CA VAL A 19 7.70 8.13 14.01
C VAL A 19 9.08 8.53 13.49
N THR A 20 9.65 7.75 12.56
CA THR A 20 10.66 8.34 11.67
C THR A 20 9.95 9.39 10.84
N GLU A 21 10.37 10.66 10.99
CA GLU A 21 9.83 11.82 10.30
C GLU A 21 9.43 11.49 8.85
N SER A 22 8.12 11.48 8.58
CA SER A 22 7.49 11.15 7.30
C SER A 22 7.47 12.35 6.35
N GLY A 23 8.59 13.05 6.24
CA GLY A 23 8.83 13.85 5.04
C GLY A 23 9.16 12.91 3.88
N PRO A 24 8.92 13.29 2.60
CA PRO A 24 9.52 12.58 1.48
C PRO A 24 11.03 12.63 1.70
N ARG A 25 11.62 11.54 2.20
CA ARG A 25 13.07 11.42 2.26
C ARG A 25 13.51 11.42 0.81
N PRO A 26 14.37 12.35 0.37
CA PRO A 26 15.00 12.24 -0.92
C PRO A 26 15.93 11.03 -0.84
N GLU A 27 15.38 9.85 -1.12
CA GLU A 27 16.18 8.68 -1.44
C GLU A 27 17.03 9.09 -2.66
N PRO A 28 18.35 8.88 -2.64
CA PRO A 28 19.23 9.31 -3.73
C PRO A 28 18.87 8.65 -5.08
N PHE A 29 18.03 7.61 -5.05
CA PHE A 29 17.48 6.93 -6.21
C PHE A 29 16.02 6.54 -5.95
N CYS A 30 15.21 6.51 -7.00
CA CYS A 30 13.84 6.04 -6.91
C CYS A 30 13.79 4.50 -6.95
N ARG A 31 13.21 3.88 -5.92
CA ARG A 31 13.07 2.40 -5.82
C ARG A 31 12.01 1.78 -6.73
N PHE A 32 11.15 2.61 -7.33
CA PHE A 32 10.05 2.19 -8.19
C PHE A 32 10.36 2.36 -9.68
N CYS A 33 11.42 3.12 -10.01
CA CYS A 33 11.89 3.23 -11.39
C CYS A 33 12.44 1.88 -11.91
N PRO A 34 12.31 1.60 -13.22
CA PRO A 34 12.83 0.37 -13.84
C PRO A 34 14.32 0.13 -13.56
N ASP A 35 15.14 1.18 -13.62
CA ASP A 35 16.61 1.11 -13.51
C ASP A 35 17.12 1.34 -12.08
N SER A 36 16.27 1.06 -11.08
CA SER A 36 16.65 1.25 -9.68
C SER A 36 17.76 0.30 -9.25
N SER A 37 18.76 0.82 -8.53
CA SER A 37 19.85 0.02 -7.95
C SER A 37 19.41 -0.81 -6.74
N ALA A 38 18.29 -0.45 -6.10
CA ALA A 38 17.66 -1.23 -5.03
C ALA A 38 16.14 -1.30 -5.25
N PRO A 39 15.68 -2.13 -6.21
CA PRO A 39 14.28 -2.20 -6.59
C PRO A 39 13.42 -2.75 -5.44
N ALA A 40 12.19 -2.25 -5.33
CA ALA A 40 11.22 -2.77 -4.37
C ALA A 40 10.83 -4.23 -4.68
N GLN A 41 10.46 -4.99 -3.64
CA GLN A 41 10.00 -6.37 -3.79
C GLN A 41 8.63 -6.40 -4.49
N VAL A 42 8.61 -6.93 -5.72
CA VAL A 42 7.38 -7.02 -6.54
C VAL A 42 6.50 -8.16 -6.07
N VAL A 43 5.23 -7.85 -5.82
CA VAL A 43 4.16 -8.81 -5.48
C VAL A 43 3.41 -9.22 -6.75
N SER A 44 3.10 -8.26 -7.62
CA SER A 44 2.38 -8.49 -8.87
C SER A 44 2.73 -7.43 -9.91
N SER A 45 2.58 -7.75 -11.19
CA SER A 45 2.83 -6.81 -12.29
C SER A 45 1.88 -7.08 -13.45
N VAL A 46 1.40 -5.99 -14.05
CA VAL A 46 0.64 -6.04 -15.30
C VAL A 46 1.59 -5.77 -16.47
N ARG A 47 1.45 -6.57 -17.53
CA ARG A 47 2.27 -6.44 -18.74
C ARG A 47 2.14 -5.04 -19.34
N GLY A 48 3.25 -4.55 -19.89
CA GLY A 48 3.25 -3.24 -20.53
C GLY A 48 2.58 -3.28 -21.90
N ILE A 49 2.12 -2.11 -22.32
CA ILE A 49 1.66 -1.82 -23.68
C ILE A 49 2.79 -1.14 -24.47
N ASP A 50 2.69 -1.14 -25.80
CA ASP A 50 3.57 -0.37 -26.69
C ASP A 50 5.09 -0.58 -26.48
N GLY A 51 5.49 -1.83 -26.20
CA GLY A 51 6.90 -2.20 -26.03
C GLY A 51 7.48 -1.88 -24.65
N ILE A 52 6.68 -1.35 -23.73
CA ILE A 52 7.06 -1.18 -22.33
C ILE A 52 7.02 -2.54 -21.61
N ALA A 53 7.97 -2.81 -20.72
CA ALA A 53 8.06 -4.11 -20.03
C ALA A 53 6.87 -4.37 -19.07
N TRP A 54 6.37 -3.33 -18.40
CA TRP A 54 5.26 -3.39 -17.46
C TRP A 54 4.50 -2.07 -17.44
N SER A 55 3.19 -2.12 -17.21
CA SER A 55 2.35 -0.92 -17.14
C SER A 55 2.00 -0.51 -15.72
N ALA A 56 1.89 -1.45 -14.78
CA ALA A 56 1.70 -1.16 -13.35
C ALA A 56 2.28 -2.31 -12.50
N ARG A 57 2.67 -2.02 -11.25
CA ARG A 57 3.22 -3.00 -10.30
C ARG A 57 2.65 -2.82 -8.90
N SER A 58 2.36 -3.92 -8.22
CA SER A 58 2.21 -3.93 -6.76
C SER A 58 3.53 -4.37 -6.15
N VAL A 59 3.99 -3.64 -5.13
CA VAL A 59 5.21 -3.93 -4.39
C VAL A 59 4.94 -3.86 -2.88
N VAL A 60 5.75 -4.56 -2.10
CA VAL A 60 5.68 -4.48 -0.62
C VAL A 60 6.01 -3.05 -0.18
N HIS A 61 5.18 -2.47 0.69
CA HIS A 61 5.47 -1.16 1.27
C HIS A 61 6.79 -1.21 2.07
N PRO A 62 7.74 -0.26 1.89
CA PRO A 62 9.03 -0.29 2.58
C PRO A 62 8.93 -0.30 4.12
N SER A 63 7.96 0.44 4.65
CA SER A 63 7.64 0.51 6.08
C SER A 63 6.18 0.08 6.31
N PRO A 64 5.84 -1.21 6.16
CA PRO A 64 4.46 -1.64 6.11
C PRO A 64 3.79 -1.55 7.49
N LEU A 65 2.60 -0.95 7.55
CA LEU A 65 1.77 -0.91 8.76
C LEU A 65 1.20 -2.29 9.10
N TYR A 66 0.88 -3.07 8.07
CA TYR A 66 0.30 -4.40 8.17
C TYR A 66 1.20 -5.46 7.55
N ARG A 67 1.25 -6.65 8.16
CA ARG A 67 2.01 -7.81 7.67
C ARG A 67 1.09 -9.02 7.51
N ILE A 68 1.31 -9.81 6.46
CA ILE A 68 0.44 -10.95 6.13
C ILE A 68 0.64 -12.10 7.14
N GLU A 69 1.86 -12.21 7.66
CA GLU A 69 2.28 -13.24 8.60
C GLU A 69 1.71 -13.02 10.00
N GLY A 70 1.45 -14.13 10.71
CA GLY A 70 1.01 -14.13 12.11
C GLY A 70 -0.49 -14.30 12.31
N ASP A 71 -0.89 -14.21 13.56
CA ASP A 71 -2.28 -14.31 14.02
C ASP A 71 -2.73 -12.95 14.58
N PRO A 72 -3.91 -12.42 14.20
CA PRO A 72 -4.45 -11.20 14.81
C PRO A 72 -4.51 -11.25 16.33
N ALA A 73 -4.66 -12.43 16.94
CA ALA A 73 -4.60 -12.66 18.39
C ALA A 73 -5.39 -11.62 19.20
N ARG A 74 -6.64 -11.36 18.79
CA ARG A 74 -7.48 -10.34 19.41
C ARG A 74 -7.71 -10.67 20.88
N ARG A 75 -7.42 -9.71 21.75
CA ARG A 75 -7.57 -9.86 23.21
C ARG A 75 -8.10 -8.58 23.87
N GLY A 76 -8.80 -8.76 24.99
CA GLY A 76 -9.20 -7.65 25.85
C GLY A 76 -8.07 -7.24 26.81
N ASP A 77 -7.99 -5.95 27.08
CA ASP A 77 -7.07 -5.31 28.03
C ASP A 77 -7.86 -4.24 28.81
N GLY A 78 -8.52 -4.65 29.89
CA GLY A 78 -9.49 -3.82 30.59
C GLY A 78 -10.68 -3.44 29.70
N ILE A 79 -10.86 -2.13 29.47
CA ILE A 79 -11.91 -1.60 28.58
C ILE A 79 -11.50 -1.56 27.10
N TYR A 80 -10.25 -1.92 26.78
CA TYR A 80 -9.68 -1.82 25.45
C TYR A 80 -9.63 -3.17 24.75
N ASP A 81 -9.78 -3.18 23.43
CA ASP A 81 -9.43 -4.33 22.58
C ASP A 81 -8.07 -4.09 21.92
N ARG A 82 -7.22 -5.12 21.89
CA ARG A 82 -5.92 -5.13 21.21
C ARG A 82 -5.86 -6.26 20.18
N MET A 83 -5.17 -6.03 19.07
CA MET A 83 -4.83 -7.07 18.10
C MET A 83 -3.47 -6.81 17.43
N GLY A 84 -2.84 -7.85 16.91
CA GLY A 84 -1.67 -7.73 16.04
C GLY A 84 -2.03 -7.05 14.70
N SER A 85 -1.08 -6.36 14.09
CA SER A 85 -1.27 -5.68 12.79
C SER A 85 -1.20 -6.64 11.60
N VAL A 86 -1.96 -7.75 11.68
CA VAL A 86 -2.12 -8.69 10.57
C VAL A 86 -2.98 -8.05 9.47
N GLY A 87 -2.50 -8.11 8.24
CA GLY A 87 -3.11 -7.46 7.08
C GLY A 87 -2.17 -7.44 5.87
N ALA A 88 -2.42 -6.55 4.92
CA ALA A 88 -1.47 -6.26 3.84
C ALA A 88 -1.26 -4.75 3.72
N HIS A 89 -0.05 -4.34 3.37
CA HIS A 89 0.27 -2.96 3.00
C HIS A 89 1.19 -2.96 1.77
N GLU A 90 0.63 -2.52 0.65
CA GLU A 90 1.28 -2.55 -0.66
C GLU A 90 1.31 -1.14 -1.26
N VAL A 91 2.35 -0.86 -2.04
CA VAL A 91 2.41 0.30 -2.92
C VAL A 91 2.06 -0.16 -4.32
N LEU A 92 1.04 0.46 -4.91
CA LEU A 92 0.65 0.27 -6.30
C LEU A 92 1.36 1.33 -7.15
N VAL A 93 2.47 0.95 -7.77
CA VAL A 93 3.21 1.78 -8.72
C VAL A 93 2.40 1.89 -10.01
N GLU A 94 1.99 3.11 -10.33
CA GLU A 94 0.98 3.38 -11.36
C GLU A 94 1.50 3.16 -12.77
N ASN A 95 2.80 3.39 -13.01
CA ASN A 95 3.49 3.20 -14.29
C ASN A 95 5.02 3.29 -14.11
N PRO A 96 5.85 2.93 -15.11
CA PRO A 96 7.31 2.98 -14.97
C PRO A 96 7.93 4.38 -15.01
N ARG A 97 7.19 5.43 -15.38
CA ARG A 97 7.74 6.78 -15.55
C ARG A 97 7.56 7.60 -14.28
N HIS A 98 8.68 8.14 -13.80
CA HIS A 98 8.74 8.88 -12.55
C HIS A 98 7.91 10.19 -12.56
N ASP A 99 7.71 10.78 -13.73
CA ASP A 99 7.08 12.09 -13.91
C ASP A 99 5.69 12.02 -14.54
N ARG A 100 5.15 10.81 -14.76
CA ARG A 100 3.85 10.63 -15.43
C ARG A 100 2.77 10.19 -14.46
N HIS A 101 2.04 11.14 -13.91
CA HIS A 101 0.90 10.82 -13.06
C HIS A 101 -0.28 10.22 -13.84
N LEU A 102 -1.14 9.49 -13.13
CA LEU A 102 -2.31 8.82 -13.71
C LEU A 102 -3.27 9.77 -14.46
N TRP A 103 -3.42 11.02 -14.02
CA TRP A 103 -4.25 12.03 -14.73
C TRP A 103 -3.65 12.53 -16.06
N ASN A 104 -2.38 12.22 -16.32
CA ASN A 104 -1.70 12.46 -17.61
C ASN A 104 -1.55 11.15 -18.43
N SER A 105 -2.19 10.07 -17.99
CA SER A 105 -2.11 8.76 -18.63
C SER A 105 -3.22 8.58 -19.66
N SER A 106 -3.00 7.74 -20.65
CA SER A 106 -4.04 7.35 -21.61
C SER A 106 -5.04 6.39 -20.97
N ASP A 107 -6.22 6.23 -21.57
CA ASP A 107 -7.23 5.28 -21.11
C ASP A 107 -6.68 3.86 -21.00
N ALA A 108 -5.82 3.44 -21.95
CA ALA A 108 -5.17 2.12 -21.92
C ALA A 108 -4.21 1.96 -20.74
N GLU A 109 -3.47 3.01 -20.38
CA GLU A 109 -2.58 3.00 -19.20
C GLU A 109 -3.38 2.96 -17.90
N ILE A 110 -4.48 3.72 -17.82
CA ILE A 110 -5.40 3.70 -16.68
C ILE A 110 -6.04 2.32 -16.55
N GLU A 111 -6.47 1.71 -17.65
CA GLU A 111 -7.00 0.34 -17.67
C GLU A 111 -6.00 -0.65 -17.07
N GLN A 112 -4.71 -0.60 -17.46
CA GLN A 112 -3.70 -1.51 -16.88
C GLN A 112 -3.52 -1.32 -15.37
N PHE A 113 -3.58 -0.08 -14.88
CA PHE A 113 -3.54 0.19 -13.44
C PHE A 113 -4.78 -0.37 -12.72
N LEU A 114 -5.98 -0.18 -13.28
CA LEU A 114 -7.21 -0.72 -12.72
C LEU A 114 -7.24 -2.26 -12.75
N VAL A 115 -6.68 -2.87 -13.78
CA VAL A 115 -6.48 -4.33 -13.86
C VAL A 115 -5.57 -4.82 -12.73
N LEU A 116 -4.45 -4.14 -12.46
CA LEU A 116 -3.58 -4.47 -11.33
C LEU A 116 -4.35 -4.37 -10.00
N ALA A 117 -5.06 -3.26 -9.79
CA ALA A 117 -5.84 -3.03 -8.58
C ALA A 117 -6.88 -4.14 -8.36
N ALA A 118 -7.62 -4.50 -9.42
CA ALA A 118 -8.59 -5.59 -9.40
C ALA A 118 -7.91 -6.94 -9.07
N GLN A 119 -6.77 -7.25 -9.69
CA GLN A 119 -6.02 -8.48 -9.42
C GLN A 119 -5.57 -8.57 -7.96
N ARG A 120 -5.05 -7.47 -7.39
CA ARG A 120 -4.65 -7.43 -5.97
C ARG A 120 -5.83 -7.60 -5.03
N ILE A 121 -6.95 -6.93 -5.30
CA ILE A 121 -8.17 -7.11 -4.50
C ILE A 121 -8.63 -8.57 -4.53
N GLN A 122 -8.66 -9.20 -5.71
CA GLN A 122 -9.10 -10.60 -5.85
C GLN A 122 -8.17 -11.58 -5.16
N ASP A 123 -6.86 -11.34 -5.19
CA ASP A 123 -5.89 -12.18 -4.51
C ASP A 123 -5.99 -12.06 -2.99
N LEU A 124 -6.06 -10.84 -2.45
CA LEU A 124 -6.17 -10.60 -1.01
C LEU A 124 -7.50 -11.12 -0.44
N LYS A 125 -8.59 -11.11 -1.23
CA LYS A 125 -9.87 -11.73 -0.84
C LYS A 125 -9.78 -13.23 -0.56
N ARG A 126 -8.72 -13.91 -1.04
CA ARG A 126 -8.52 -15.34 -0.78
C ARG A 126 -8.12 -15.61 0.67
N ASP A 127 -7.65 -14.60 1.40
CA ASP A 127 -7.44 -14.69 2.84
C ASP A 127 -8.72 -14.30 3.59
N PRO A 128 -9.43 -15.26 4.22
CA PRO A 128 -10.70 -15.00 4.89
C PRO A 128 -10.57 -14.13 6.15
N ARG A 129 -9.33 -13.90 6.63
CA ARG A 129 -9.06 -13.01 7.76
C ARG A 129 -9.32 -11.56 7.39
N PHE A 130 -9.09 -11.17 6.14
CA PHE A 130 -9.29 -9.79 5.69
C PHE A 130 -10.77 -9.49 5.50
N LYS A 131 -11.21 -8.37 6.09
CA LYS A 131 -12.61 -7.90 6.10
C LYS A 131 -12.81 -6.66 5.26
N TYR A 132 -11.75 -5.87 5.08
CA TYR A 132 -11.79 -4.66 4.29
C TYR A 132 -10.49 -4.52 3.49
N ILE A 133 -10.63 -4.06 2.25
CA ILE A 133 -9.50 -3.73 1.37
C ILE A 133 -9.74 -2.30 0.89
N SER A 134 -8.79 -1.42 1.15
CA SER A 134 -8.81 -0.02 0.74
C SER A 134 -7.73 0.25 -0.28
N ILE A 135 -8.05 1.03 -1.31
CA ILE A 135 -7.07 1.61 -2.21
C ILE A 135 -7.23 3.13 -2.10
N PHE A 136 -6.12 3.83 -1.84
CA PHE A 136 -6.13 5.27 -1.65
C PHE A 136 -4.88 5.90 -2.26
N LYS A 137 -4.93 7.21 -2.50
CA LYS A 137 -3.82 7.98 -3.03
C LYS A 137 -3.67 9.28 -2.24
N ASN A 138 -2.46 9.49 -1.73
CA ASN A 138 -2.06 10.75 -1.14
C ASN A 138 -1.21 11.50 -2.17
N TYR A 139 -1.58 12.74 -2.49
CA TYR A 139 -0.85 13.56 -3.45
C TYR A 139 -0.63 14.97 -2.94
N GLY A 140 0.62 15.41 -3.01
CA GLY A 140 1.10 16.69 -2.52
C GLY A 140 1.70 16.59 -1.11
N PRO A 141 2.61 17.52 -0.77
CA PRO A 141 3.34 17.51 0.51
C PRO A 141 2.40 17.64 1.71
N ASN A 142 1.31 18.39 1.57
CA ASN A 142 0.33 18.61 2.65
C ASN A 142 -0.66 17.44 2.82
N ALA A 143 -0.65 16.46 1.91
CA ALA A 143 -1.56 15.31 1.94
C ALA A 143 -0.88 14.03 2.47
N GLY A 144 0.37 14.12 2.94
CA GLY A 144 1.13 12.95 3.39
C GLY A 144 1.59 12.06 2.23
N GLN A 145 1.95 12.65 1.09
CA GLN A 145 2.60 11.93 0.01
C GLN A 145 3.98 11.44 0.47
N GLU A 146 4.16 10.12 0.50
CA GLU A 146 5.41 9.48 0.94
C GLU A 146 6.43 9.31 -0.19
N PHE A 147 5.96 9.07 -1.42
CA PHE A 147 6.82 8.82 -2.58
C PHE A 147 6.50 9.78 -3.73
N GLU A 148 7.56 10.32 -4.36
CA GLU A 148 7.42 11.20 -5.54
C GLU A 148 6.91 10.43 -6.76
N HIS A 149 7.40 9.20 -6.95
CA HIS A 149 6.99 8.36 -8.07
C HIS A 149 5.48 8.09 -8.04
N PRO A 150 4.75 8.18 -9.17
CA PRO A 150 3.32 7.96 -9.26
C PRO A 150 2.87 6.66 -8.61
N ASN A 151 2.16 6.78 -7.49
CA ASN A 151 1.70 5.64 -6.71
C ASN A 151 0.33 5.87 -6.10
N SER A 152 -0.36 4.76 -5.91
CA SER A 152 -1.45 4.60 -4.96
C SER A 152 -1.02 3.57 -3.91
N GLN A 153 -1.74 3.48 -2.79
CA GLN A 153 -1.48 2.49 -1.76
C GLN A 153 -2.69 1.58 -1.58
N LEU A 154 -2.42 0.34 -1.18
CA LEU A 154 -3.43 -0.65 -0.86
C LEU A 154 -3.21 -1.17 0.55
N THR A 155 -4.27 -1.17 1.35
CA THR A 155 -4.28 -1.83 2.66
C THR A 155 -5.37 -2.90 2.72
N ALA A 156 -5.07 -4.03 3.35
CA ALA A 156 -6.07 -5.03 3.72
C ALA A 156 -6.06 -5.21 5.23
N THR A 157 -7.23 -5.13 5.87
CA THR A 157 -7.39 -5.14 7.32
C THR A 157 -8.33 -6.26 7.76
N THR A 158 -8.16 -6.73 9.00
CA THR A 158 -9.01 -7.76 9.62
C THR A 158 -10.29 -7.20 10.27
N PHE A 159 -10.52 -5.90 10.08
CA PHE A 159 -11.70 -5.15 10.53
C PHE A 159 -12.17 -4.23 9.40
N VAL A 160 -13.39 -3.69 9.55
CA VAL A 160 -13.94 -2.62 8.73
C VAL A 160 -13.79 -1.30 9.48
#